data_AF-D2S598-F1
#
_entry.id   AF-D2S598-F1
#
_cell.length_a   1.000
_cell.length_b   1.000
_cell.length_c   1.000
_cell.angle_alpha   90.00
_cell.angle_beta   90.00
_cell.angle_gamma   90.00
#
_symmetry.space_group_name_H-M   'P 1'
#
loop_
_entity.id
_entity.type
_entity.pdbx_description
1 polymer ?
#
loop_
_entity_poly.entity_id
_entity_poly.type
_entity_poly.pdbx_seq_one_letter_code
_entity_poly.pdbx_strand_id
1 'polypeptide(L)'
;MPGSEQTWVARITPAAGHSVATLLGLPLGLDVWERQADALVVAAPDSRLLELERRRLAHVERWGTTAEYEAQLRSRSADAPDDS
;
A
#
# COMPACT_ATOMS: atom_id res chain seq x y z
N MET A 1 7.89 -12.33 -22.45
CA MET A 1 7.27 -11.12 -21.88
C MET A 1 7.67 -11.08 -20.41
N PRO A 2 8.30 -10.02 -19.87
CA PRO A 2 8.30 -9.87 -18.42
C PRO A 2 6.82 -9.82 -18.04
N GLY A 3 6.34 -10.86 -17.36
CA GLY A 3 4.94 -10.92 -16.93
C GLY A 3 4.72 -9.70 -16.07
N SER A 4 3.80 -8.82 -16.46
CA SER A 4 3.43 -7.66 -15.65
C SER A 4 2.94 -8.21 -14.31
N GLU A 5 3.81 -8.19 -13.31
CA GLU A 5 3.45 -8.64 -11.97
C GLU A 5 2.29 -7.75 -11.52
N GLN A 6 1.18 -8.39 -11.15
CA GLN A 6 -0.02 -7.67 -10.77
C GLN A 6 0.32 -6.77 -9.58
N THR A 7 0.06 -5.47 -9.76
CA THR A 7 0.29 -4.48 -8.71
C THR A 7 -0.90 -4.48 -7.77
N TRP A 8 -0.60 -4.58 -6.48
CA TRP A 8 -1.57 -4.61 -5.40
C TRP A 8 -1.47 -3.34 -4.59
N VAL A 9 -2.62 -2.82 -4.18
CA VAL A 9 -2.71 -1.80 -3.15
C VAL A 9 -2.76 -2.52 -1.80
N ALA A 10 -1.83 -2.16 -0.93
CA ALA A 10 -1.72 -2.75 0.37
C ALA A 10 -1.40 -1.70 1.43
N ARG A 11 -1.96 -1.89 2.62
CA ARG A 11 -1.54 -1.18 3.82
C ARG A 11 -0.36 -1.92 4.43
N ILE A 12 0.75 -1.23 4.62
CA ILE A 12 1.93 -1.75 5.28
C ILE A 12 2.10 -1.08 6.65
N THR A 13 2.21 -1.90 7.68
CA THR A 13 2.43 -1.45 9.05
C THR A 13 3.84 -1.88 9.46
N PRO A 14 4.73 -0.96 9.87
CA PRO A 14 6.09 -1.31 10.30
C PRO A 14 6.06 -2.38 11.40
N ALA A 15 6.96 -3.37 11.31
CA ALA A 15 7.12 -4.36 12.37
C ALA A 15 7.71 -3.71 13.63
N ALA A 16 7.57 -4.38 14.77
CA ALA A 16 8.11 -3.88 16.04
C ALA A 16 9.62 -3.57 15.93
N GLY A 17 10.02 -2.35 16.31
CA GLY A 17 11.39 -1.84 16.15
C GLY A 17 11.67 -1.13 14.82
N HIS A 18 10.71 -1.13 13.89
CA HIS A 18 10.72 -0.32 12.68
C HIS A 18 9.67 0.80 12.77
N SER A 19 9.91 1.88 12.04
CA SER A 19 8.98 3.01 11.93
C SER A 19 8.65 3.29 10.48
N VAL A 20 7.58 4.05 10.22
CA VAL A 20 7.25 4.55 8.88
C VAL A 20 8.44 5.30 8.27
N ALA A 21 9.14 6.13 9.06
CA ALA A 21 10.33 6.83 8.62
C ALA A 21 11.47 5.87 8.22
N THR A 22 11.67 4.78 8.98
CA THR A 22 12.64 3.74 8.64
C THR A 22 12.32 3.09 7.30
N LEU A 23 11.04 2.74 7.06
CA LEU A 23 10.62 2.12 5.80
C LEU A 23 10.82 3.05 4.60
N LEU A 24 10.47 4.34 4.75
CA LEU A 24 10.67 5.34 3.70
C LEU A 24 12.15 5.63 3.40
N GLY A 25 13.04 5.43 4.37
CA GLY A 25 14.48 5.55 4.18
C GLY A 25 15.13 4.38 3.45
N LEU A 26 14.42 3.27 3.24
CA LEU A 26 14.94 2.10 2.54
C LEU A 26 14.58 2.16 1.05
N PRO A 27 15.50 1.74 0.14
CA PRO A 27 15.23 1.70 -1.29
C PRO A 27 14.38 0.47 -1.66
N LEU A 28 13.12 0.46 -1.22
CA LEU A 28 12.20 -0.67 -1.37
C LEU A 28 11.46 -0.67 -2.72
N GLY A 29 11.48 0.45 -3.45
CA GLY A 29 10.78 0.57 -4.72
C GLY A 29 9.25 0.48 -4.58
N LEU A 30 8.71 1.00 -3.47
CA LEU A 30 7.28 1.06 -3.19
C LEU A 30 6.73 2.39 -3.69
N ASP A 31 5.60 2.35 -4.41
CA ASP A 31 4.87 3.55 -4.75
C ASP A 31 3.94 3.90 -3.58
N VAL A 32 4.20 5.01 -2.89
CA VAL A 32 3.48 5.39 -1.68
C VAL A 32 2.31 6.30 -2.03
N TRP A 33 1.11 5.82 -1.79
CA TRP A 33 -0.14 6.53 -2.11
C TRP A 33 -0.64 7.35 -0.94
N GLU A 34 -0.60 6.78 0.26
CA GLU A 34 -1.03 7.47 1.49
C GLU A 34 -0.03 7.24 2.62
N ARG A 35 0.17 8.28 3.43
CA ARG A 35 1.02 8.22 4.62
C ARG A 35 0.16 8.42 5.86
N GLN A 36 0.11 7.40 6.70
CA GLN A 36 -0.54 7.45 8.01
C GLN A 36 0.53 7.55 9.11
N ALA A 37 0.13 7.81 10.35
CA ALA A 37 1.06 7.97 11.46
C ALA A 37 1.81 6.65 11.77
N ASP A 38 1.11 5.53 11.70
CA ASP A 38 1.59 4.18 12.02
C ASP A 38 1.67 3.26 10.81
N ALA A 39 1.23 3.68 9.61
CA ALA A 39 1.17 2.84 8.44
C ALA A 39 1.39 3.62 7.13
N LEU A 40 1.61 2.89 6.04
CA LEU A 40 1.66 3.43 4.69
C LEU A 40 0.69 2.65 3.80
N VAL A 41 -0.02 3.33 2.90
CA VAL A 41 -0.74 2.67 1.81
C VAL A 41 0.16 2.76 0.59
N VAL A 42 0.47 1.61 0.00
CA VAL A 42 1.40 1.51 -1.13
C VAL A 42 0.79 0.71 -2.27
N ALA A 43 1.17 1.04 -3.50
CA ALA A 43 1.01 0.18 -4.66
C ALA A 43 2.34 -0.49 -4.99
N ALA A 44 2.38 -1.81 -4.99
CA ALA A 44 3.59 -2.56 -5.34
C ALA A 44 3.25 -3.93 -5.93
N PRO A 45 4.17 -4.54 -6.71
CA PRO A 45 4.05 -5.94 -7.12
C PRO A 45 3.93 -6.87 -5.91
N ASP A 46 3.14 -7.94 -6.05
CA ASP A 46 2.93 -8.89 -4.94
C ASP A 46 4.24 -9.50 -4.42
N SER A 47 5.22 -9.75 -5.30
CA SER A 47 6.56 -10.20 -4.93
C SER A 47 7.25 -9.26 -3.94
N ARG A 48 7.15 -7.94 -4.15
CA ARG A 48 7.73 -6.94 -3.24
C ARG A 48 7.03 -6.92 -1.89
N LEU A 49 5.70 -7.05 -1.89
CA LEU A 49 4.94 -7.15 -0.65
C LEU A 49 5.33 -8.39 0.15
N LEU A 50 5.46 -9.55 -0.52
CA LEU A 50 5.97 -10.78 0.10
C LEU A 50 7.39 -10.63 0.66
N GLU A 51 8.27 -9.90 -0.04
CA GLU A 51 9.63 -9.62 0.46
C GLU A 51 9.61 -8.82 1.78
N LEU A 52 8.69 -7.85 1.94
CA LEU A 52 8.56 -7.08 3.18
C LEU A 52 8.18 -7.97 4.36
N GLU A 53 7.20 -8.86 4.17
CA GLU A 53 6.75 -9.82 5.19
C GLU A 53 7.85 -10.83 5.51
N ARG A 54 8.50 -11.39 4.47
CA ARG A 54 9.59 -12.37 4.62
C ARG A 54 10.77 -11.81 5.40
N ARG A 55 11.11 -10.53 5.18
CA ARG A 55 12.17 -9.82 5.91
C ARG A 55 11.72 -9.32 7.29
N ARG A 56 10.45 -9.52 7.65
CA ARG A 56 9.82 -9.03 8.89
C ARG A 56 9.99 -7.52 9.07
N LEU A 57 10.00 -6.77 7.96
CA LEU A 57 10.15 -5.30 8.00
C LEU A 57 8.81 -4.62 8.28
N ALA A 58 7.73 -5.19 7.73
CA ALA A 58 6.38 -4.70 7.88
C ALA A 58 5.37 -5.85 7.78
N HIS A 59 4.21 -5.67 8.40
CA HIS A 59 3.03 -6.46 8.13
C HIS A 59 2.32 -5.89 6.90
N VAL A 60 1.82 -6.76 6.01
CA VAL A 60 1.19 -6.35 4.75
C VAL A 60 -0.26 -6.81 4.74
N GLU A 61 -1.17 -5.85 4.73
CA GLU A 61 -2.61 -6.07 4.56
C GLU A 61 -3.00 -5.69 3.13
N ARG A 62 -3.30 -6.70 2.31
CA ARG A 62 -3.67 -6.50 0.89
C ARG A 62 -5.14 -6.12 0.79
N TRP A 63 -5.43 -4.99 0.14
CA TRP A 63 -6.79 -4.50 -0.03
C TRP A 63 -7.41 -4.86 -1.37
N GLY A 64 -6.58 -4.97 -2.41
CA GLY A 64 -7.04 -5.34 -3.76
C GLY A 64 -6.06 -4.89 -4.83
N THR A 65 -6.44 -5.07 -6.09
CA THR A 65 -5.70 -4.49 -7.21
C THR A 65 -5.87 -2.97 -7.24
N THR A 66 -4.93 -2.28 -7.91
CA THR A 66 -5.00 -0.83 -8.16
C THR A 66 -6.36 -0.40 -8.71
N ALA A 67 -6.89 -1.11 -9.71
CA ALA A 67 -8.16 -0.78 -10.35
C ALA A 67 -9.37 -0.93 -9.41
N GLU A 68 -9.39 -1.97 -8.57
CA GLU A 68 -10.47 -2.17 -7.59
C GLU A 68 -10.45 -1.12 -6.49
N TYR A 69 -9.26 -0.71 -6.07
CA TYR A 69 -9.10 0.32 -5.04
C TYR A 69 -9.52 1.71 -5.56
N GLU A 70 -9.12 2.07 -6.78
CA GLU A 70 -9.57 3.32 -7.42
C GLU A 70 -11.09 3.34 -7.66
N ALA A 71 -11.70 2.19 -7.98
CA ALA A 71 -13.15 2.08 -8.11
C ALA A 71 -13.87 2.33 -6.78
N GLN A 72 -13.35 1.79 -5.67
CA GLN A 72 -13.89 2.05 -4.32
C GLN A 72 -13.75 3.52 -3.91
N LEU A 73 -12.59 4.15 -4.18
CA LEU A 73 -12.38 5.57 -3.89
C LEU A 73 -13.39 6.44 -4.64
N ARG A 74 -13.61 6.18 -5.93
CA ARG A 74 -14.62 6.91 -6.72
C ARG A 74 -16.03 6.75 -6.17
N SER A 75 -16.41 5.54 -5.76
CA SER A 75 -17.71 5.30 -5.13
C SER A 75 -17.88 6.04 -3.81
N ARG A 76 -16.80 6.16 -3.01
CA ARG A 76 -16.82 6.90 -1.73
C ARG A 76 -16.88 8.41 -1.93
N SER A 77 -16.20 8.94 -2.95
CA SER A 77 -16.26 10.37 -3.28
C SER A 77 -17.60 10.79 -3.89
N ALA A 78 -18.31 9.87 -4.54
CA ALA A 78 -19.66 10.11 -5.08
C ALA A 78 -20.75 10.12 -3.99
N ASP A 79 -20.46 9.60 -2.79
CA ASP A 79 -21.37 9.53 -1.63
C ASP A 79 -21.13 10.68 -0.63
N ALA A 80 -20.30 11.67 -0.94
CA ALA A 80 -20.28 12.93 -0.20
C ALA A 80 -21.47 13.78 -0.70
N PRO A 81 -22.56 13.94 0.06
CA PRO A 81 -23.64 14.82 -0.37
C PRO A 81 -23.09 16.24 -0.43
N ASP A 82 -23.27 16.85 -1.60
CA ASP A 82 -23.16 18.28 -1.81
C ASP A 82 -24.22 18.95 -0.93
N ASP A 83 -23.84 19.31 0.30
CA ASP A 83 -24.67 20.15 1.17
C ASP A 83 -24.44 21.60 0.71
N SER A 84 -25.23 22.01 -0.29
CA SER A 84 -25.41 23.40 -0.77
C SER A 84 -26.33 24.19 0.15
#